data_AF-A0A8S3EAK6-F1
#
_entry.id   AF-A0A8S3EAK6-F1
#
_cell.length_a   1.000
_cell.length_b   1.000
_cell.length_c   1.000
_cell.angle_alpha   90.00
_cell.angle_beta   90.00
_cell.angle_gamma   90.00
#
_symmetry.space_group_name_H-M   'P 1'
#
loop_
_entity.id
_entity.type
_entity.pdbx_description
1 polymer ?
#
loop_
_entity_poly.entity_id
_entity_poly.type
_entity_poly.pdbx_seq_one_letter_code
_entity_poly.pdbx_strand_id
1 'polypeptide(L)'
;MMNGKVIHACSEFIKTISRYFGRNFWKLKIKPLYTTINSPTSQDEIRSTKFVLYATGVLCSWTTEQERAELTQYIYDALLLIANQKLSINILQAMYSEIGTDANFQDILLSILRDSLTNTNPQVRLYTLQLFNITLRLVDHSTISHKILPALITLASDDD
;
A
#
# COMPACT_ATOMS: atom_id res chain seq x y z
N MET A 1 2.32 15.11 9.74
CA MET A 1 3.13 14.18 8.91
C MET A 1 3.29 12.90 9.71
N MET A 2 2.78 11.75 9.23
CA MET A 2 2.87 10.51 10.00
C MET A 2 4.35 10.08 10.16
N ASN A 3 4.78 9.81 11.39
CA ASN A 3 6.16 9.47 11.69
C ASN A 3 6.45 8.03 11.25
N GLY A 4 7.26 7.86 10.20
CA GLY A 4 7.60 6.54 9.64
C GLY A 4 8.16 5.56 10.68
N LYS A 5 8.91 6.04 11.67
CA LYS A 5 9.43 5.19 12.77
C LYS A 5 8.32 4.63 13.65
N VAL A 6 7.24 5.39 13.85
CA VAL A 6 6.08 4.96 14.65
C VAL A 6 5.28 3.93 13.87
N ILE A 7 5.03 4.16 12.57
CA ILE A 7 4.36 3.20 11.70
C ILE A 7 5.14 1.88 11.72
N HIS A 8 6.45 1.92 11.47
CA HIS A 8 7.30 0.75 11.47
C HIS A 8 7.24 -0.02 12.79
N ALA A 9 7.44 0.66 13.93
CA ALA A 9 7.41 0.04 15.25
C ALA A 9 6.05 -0.61 15.56
N CYS A 10 4.94 0.07 15.23
CA CYS A 10 3.60 -0.47 15.43
C CYS A 10 3.32 -1.65 14.49
N SER A 11 3.72 -1.56 13.22
CA SER A 11 3.55 -2.63 12.24
C SER A 11 4.31 -3.88 12.64
N GLU A 12 5.57 -3.75 13.03
CA GLU A 12 6.37 -4.88 13.52
C GLU A 12 5.81 -5.47 14.81
N PHE A 13 5.30 -4.63 15.73
CA PHE A 13 4.62 -5.11 16.92
C PHE A 13 3.37 -5.94 16.59
N ILE A 14 2.51 -5.45 15.68
CA ILE A 14 1.32 -6.17 15.21
C ILE A 14 1.71 -7.49 14.55
N LYS A 15 2.68 -7.49 13.64
CA LYS A 15 3.17 -8.71 12.98
C LYS A 15 3.72 -9.70 14.00
N THR A 16 4.51 -9.23 14.96
CA THR A 16 5.13 -10.07 16.00
C THR A 16 4.07 -10.74 16.88
N ILE A 17 3.09 -9.97 17.38
CA ILE A 17 1.98 -10.53 18.17
C ILE A 17 1.15 -11.50 17.33
N SER A 18 0.87 -11.16 16.07
CA SER A 18 0.10 -12.02 15.15
C SER A 18 0.78 -13.36 14.91
N ARG A 19 2.11 -13.36 14.76
CA ARG A 19 2.91 -14.58 14.61
C ARG A 19 3.00 -15.37 15.91
N TYR A 20 3.18 -14.70 17.04
CA TYR A 20 3.28 -15.33 18.36
C TYR A 20 2.01 -16.06 18.78
N PHE A 21 0.84 -15.42 18.66
CA PHE A 21 -0.45 -16.02 19.04
C PHE A 21 -1.11 -16.82 17.89
N GLY A 22 -0.54 -16.76 16.70
CA GLY A 22 -0.97 -17.54 15.54
C GLY A 22 -2.15 -16.96 14.76
N ARG A 23 -2.42 -17.58 13.59
CA ARG A 23 -3.36 -17.08 12.58
C ARG A 23 -4.79 -16.95 13.08
N ASN A 24 -5.25 -17.87 13.93
CA ASN A 24 -6.61 -17.81 14.48
C ASN A 24 -6.80 -16.61 15.40
N PHE A 25 -5.83 -16.31 16.27
CA PHE A 25 -5.87 -15.13 17.12
C PHE A 25 -5.88 -13.85 16.28
N TRP A 26 -4.97 -13.77 15.30
CA TRP A 26 -4.92 -12.64 14.38
C TRP A 26 -6.27 -12.41 13.68
N LYS A 27 -6.86 -13.45 13.09
CA LYS A 27 -8.10 -13.36 12.33
C LYS A 27 -9.29 -12.95 13.20
N LEU A 28 -9.37 -13.47 14.42
CA LEU A 28 -10.53 -13.27 15.31
C LEU A 28 -10.41 -12.05 16.22
N LYS A 29 -9.18 -11.58 16.51
CA LYS A 29 -8.95 -10.53 17.52
C LYS A 29 -8.25 -9.31 16.97
N ILE A 30 -7.24 -9.47 16.11
CA ILE A 30 -6.46 -8.33 15.61
C ILE A 30 -7.16 -7.70 14.42
N LYS A 31 -7.44 -8.49 13.37
CA LYS A 31 -7.99 -8.01 12.12
C LYS A 31 -9.28 -7.18 12.28
N PRO A 32 -10.29 -7.61 13.08
CA PRO A 32 -11.54 -6.86 13.23
C PRO A 32 -11.38 -5.47 13.86
N LEU A 33 -10.29 -5.20 14.59
CA LEU A 33 -10.03 -3.89 15.21
C LEU A 33 -9.72 -2.80 14.17
N TYR A 34 -9.34 -3.21 12.96
CA TYR A 34 -8.90 -2.33 11.89
C TYR A 34 -9.85 -2.33 10.68
N THR A 35 -10.66 -3.37 10.50
CA THR A 35 -11.64 -3.47 9.39
C THR A 35 -12.75 -2.41 9.45
N THR A 36 -12.94 -1.74 10.59
CA THR A 36 -13.96 -0.69 10.73
C THR A 36 -13.55 0.64 10.10
N ILE A 37 -12.30 0.75 9.64
CA ILE A 37 -11.71 2.01 9.16
C ILE A 37 -11.62 1.93 7.64
N ASN A 38 -12.73 2.26 6.99
CA ASN A 38 -12.87 2.15 5.54
C ASN A 38 -12.35 3.38 4.78
N SER A 39 -11.97 4.45 5.46
CA SER A 39 -11.45 5.65 4.80
C SER A 39 -10.49 6.45 5.67
N PRO A 40 -9.38 6.94 5.09
CA PRO A 40 -8.60 7.99 5.71
C PRO A 40 -9.38 9.30 5.61
N THR A 41 -9.34 10.12 6.66
CA THR A 41 -9.94 11.46 6.66
C THR A 41 -8.85 12.48 6.94
N SER A 42 -8.82 13.56 6.17
CA SER A 42 -7.79 14.62 6.27
C SER A 42 -7.66 15.26 7.65
N GLN A 43 -8.68 15.15 8.50
CA GLN A 43 -8.74 15.78 9.82
C GLN A 43 -8.46 14.81 10.99
N ASP A 44 -8.43 13.50 10.75
CA ASP A 44 -8.27 12.50 11.82
C ASP A 44 -6.98 11.69 11.61
N GLU A 45 -5.93 12.12 12.31
CA GLU A 45 -4.62 11.48 12.29
C GLU A 45 -4.65 10.04 12.84
N ILE A 46 -5.54 9.76 13.80
CA ILE A 46 -5.69 8.42 14.40
C ILE A 46 -6.30 7.47 13.38
N ARG A 47 -7.37 7.89 12.68
CA ARG A 47 -7.96 7.10 11.60
C ARG A 47 -6.96 6.86 10.47
N SER A 48 -6.25 7.91 10.06
CA SER A 48 -5.21 7.80 9.03
C SER A 48 -4.10 6.82 9.45
N THR A 49 -3.69 6.86 10.71
CA THR A 49 -2.68 5.94 11.25
C THR A 49 -3.17 4.50 11.25
N LYS A 50 -4.38 4.24 11.77
CA LYS A 50 -4.95 2.89 11.78
C LYS A 50 -5.20 2.35 10.37
N PHE A 51 -5.57 3.22 9.42
CA PHE A 51 -5.71 2.88 8.01
C PHE A 51 -4.39 2.35 7.44
N VAL A 52 -3.27 3.05 7.67
CA VAL A 52 -1.95 2.56 7.27
C VAL A 52 -1.54 1.28 7.99
N LEU A 53 -1.80 1.17 9.30
CA LEU A 53 -1.47 -0.01 10.11
C LEU A 53 -2.26 -1.25 9.69
N TYR A 54 -3.46 -1.08 9.11
CA TYR A 54 -4.20 -2.21 8.57
C TYR A 54 -3.43 -2.86 7.41
N ALA A 55 -2.96 -2.08 6.44
CA ALA A 55 -2.16 -2.62 5.35
C ALA A 55 -0.80 -3.14 5.84
N THR A 56 -0.05 -2.28 6.52
CA THR A 56 1.38 -2.49 6.85
C THR A 56 1.62 -3.49 7.98
N GLY A 57 0.72 -3.56 8.96
CA GLY A 57 0.82 -4.45 10.11
C GLY A 57 -0.09 -5.66 9.97
N VAL A 58 -1.39 -5.43 9.76
CA VAL A 58 -2.40 -6.52 9.84
C VAL A 58 -2.39 -7.40 8.60
N LEU A 59 -2.54 -6.83 7.40
CA LEU A 59 -2.60 -7.59 6.15
C LEU A 59 -1.23 -8.16 5.77
N CYS A 60 -0.14 -7.44 6.05
CA CYS A 60 1.22 -7.96 5.88
C CYS A 60 1.65 -8.99 6.96
N SER A 61 0.82 -9.30 7.96
CA SER A 61 1.16 -10.30 8.99
C SER A 61 1.26 -11.72 8.43
N TRP A 62 0.51 -12.02 7.37
CA TRP A 62 0.43 -13.34 6.75
C TRP A 62 0.56 -13.21 5.22
N THR A 63 1.32 -14.10 4.59
CA THR A 63 1.64 -14.05 3.16
C THR A 63 0.87 -15.07 2.32
N THR A 64 -0.23 -15.60 2.86
CA THR A 64 -1.15 -16.48 2.14
C THR A 64 -1.83 -15.74 0.98
N GLU A 65 -2.22 -16.48 -0.05
CA GLU A 65 -2.79 -15.91 -1.28
C GLU A 65 -4.02 -15.02 -1.01
N GLN A 66 -4.89 -15.44 -0.09
CA GLN A 66 -6.06 -14.67 0.33
C GLN A 66 -5.68 -13.30 0.91
N GLU A 67 -4.74 -13.26 1.86
CA GLU A 67 -4.29 -12.03 2.51
C GLU A 67 -3.52 -11.12 1.54
N ARG A 68 -2.77 -11.69 0.59
CA ARG A 68 -2.15 -10.93 -0.50
C ARG A 68 -3.19 -10.30 -1.42
N ALA A 69 -4.23 -11.04 -1.82
CA ALA A 69 -5.32 -10.51 -2.63
C ALA A 69 -6.08 -9.38 -1.92
N GLU A 70 -6.35 -9.55 -0.63
CA GLU A 70 -6.98 -8.51 0.18
C GLU A 70 -6.10 -7.27 0.34
N LEU A 71 -4.79 -7.44 0.51
CA LEU A 71 -3.84 -6.32 0.53
C LEU A 71 -3.84 -5.57 -0.80
N THR A 72 -3.81 -6.28 -1.92
CA THR A 72 -3.87 -5.70 -3.26
C THR A 72 -5.12 -4.84 -3.42
N GLN A 73 -6.28 -5.42 -3.11
CA GLN A 73 -7.56 -4.74 -3.19
C GLN A 73 -7.61 -3.52 -2.27
N TYR A 74 -7.16 -3.66 -1.02
CA TYR A 74 -7.16 -2.59 -0.03
C TYR A 74 -6.33 -1.37 -0.48
N ILE A 75 -5.12 -1.60 -0.99
CA ILE A 75 -4.24 -0.52 -1.46
C ILE A 75 -4.81 0.14 -2.72
N TYR A 76 -5.37 -0.65 -3.65
CA TYR A 76 -6.00 -0.11 -4.85
C TYR A 76 -7.23 0.74 -4.50
N ASP A 77 -8.11 0.26 -3.62
CA ASP A 77 -9.27 1.01 -3.15
C ASP A 77 -8.85 2.28 -2.41
N ALA A 78 -7.77 2.21 -1.61
CA ALA A 78 -7.19 3.39 -0.96
C ALA A 78 -6.70 4.43 -1.98
N LEU A 79 -6.05 3.99 -3.05
CA LEU A 79 -5.61 4.86 -4.15
C LEU A 79 -6.79 5.56 -4.81
N LEU A 80 -7.83 4.80 -5.20
CA LEU A 80 -9.04 5.35 -5.80
C LEU A 80 -9.72 6.35 -4.86
N LEU A 81 -9.89 5.99 -3.60
CA LEU A 81 -10.54 6.83 -2.60
C LEU A 81 -9.79 8.16 -2.39
N ILE A 82 -8.48 8.10 -2.17
CA ILE A 82 -7.64 9.28 -1.94
C ILE A 82 -7.58 10.17 -3.19
N ALA A 83 -7.47 9.58 -4.38
CA ALA A 83 -7.49 10.34 -5.63
C ALA A 83 -8.85 11.00 -5.89
N ASN A 84 -9.96 10.27 -5.75
CA ASN A 84 -11.31 10.78 -5.97
C ASN A 84 -11.68 11.89 -5.00
N GLN A 85 -11.26 11.78 -3.75
CA GLN A 85 -11.49 12.79 -2.71
C GLN A 85 -10.41 13.89 -2.71
N LYS A 86 -9.41 13.81 -3.59
CA LYS A 86 -8.26 14.73 -3.66
C LYS A 86 -7.57 14.91 -2.30
N LEU A 87 -7.53 13.83 -1.51
CA LEU A 87 -6.81 13.82 -0.23
C LEU A 87 -5.30 13.80 -0.49
N SER A 88 -4.54 14.14 0.56
CA SER A 88 -3.09 14.06 0.50
C SER A 88 -2.61 12.62 0.25
N ILE A 89 -1.72 12.45 -0.72
CA ILE A 89 -1.11 11.17 -1.06
C ILE A 89 -0.19 10.62 0.05
N ASN A 90 0.19 11.44 1.04
CA ASN A 90 1.16 11.09 2.09
C ASN A 90 0.85 9.75 2.79
N ILE A 91 -0.44 9.42 2.92
CA ILE A 91 -0.92 8.16 3.52
C ILE A 91 -0.53 6.95 2.65
N LEU A 92 -0.71 7.05 1.33
CA LEU A 92 -0.29 6.02 0.38
C LEU A 92 1.23 5.94 0.30
N GLN A 93 1.92 7.09 0.30
CA GLN A 93 3.39 7.11 0.31
C GLN A 93 3.96 6.40 1.54
N ALA A 94 3.35 6.61 2.72
CA ALA A 94 3.74 5.90 3.94
C ALA A 94 3.48 4.39 3.85
N MET A 95 2.32 3.97 3.32
CA MET A 95 2.04 2.55 3.08
C MET A 95 3.06 1.91 2.13
N TYR A 96 3.31 2.53 0.97
CA TYR A 96 4.26 2.01 -0.01
C TYR A 96 5.68 1.96 0.53
N SER A 97 6.10 2.98 1.28
CA SER A 97 7.43 3.04 1.89
C SER A 97 7.64 1.91 2.90
N GLU A 98 6.64 1.62 3.74
CA GLU A 98 6.73 0.58 4.76
C GLU A 98 6.61 -0.83 4.15
N ILE A 99 5.61 -1.07 3.30
CA ILE A 99 5.35 -2.38 2.68
C ILE A 99 6.49 -2.76 1.74
N GLY A 100 6.99 -1.80 0.95
CA GLY A 100 8.03 -2.05 -0.05
C GLY A 100 9.41 -2.39 0.54
N THR A 101 9.60 -2.26 1.86
CA THR A 101 10.81 -2.75 2.54
C THR A 101 10.93 -4.28 2.53
N ASP A 102 9.81 -4.99 2.36
CA ASP A 102 9.76 -6.44 2.29
C ASP A 102 9.58 -6.91 0.84
N ALA A 103 10.59 -7.64 0.35
CA ALA A 103 10.65 -8.15 -1.02
C ALA A 103 9.42 -9.00 -1.41
N ASN A 104 8.74 -9.65 -0.45
CA ASN A 104 7.56 -10.47 -0.72
C ASN A 104 6.35 -9.66 -1.22
N PHE A 105 6.33 -8.35 -0.94
CA PHE A 105 5.24 -7.46 -1.30
C PHE A 105 5.59 -6.49 -2.44
N GLN A 106 6.86 -6.37 -2.82
CA GLN A 106 7.27 -5.48 -3.91
C GLN A 106 6.53 -5.77 -5.23
N ASP A 107 6.38 -7.04 -5.58
CA ASP A 107 5.62 -7.45 -6.77
C ASP A 107 4.13 -7.07 -6.71
N ILE A 108 3.53 -7.08 -5.51
CA ILE A 108 2.14 -6.63 -5.32
C ILE A 108 2.05 -5.12 -5.59
N LEU A 109 2.94 -4.34 -4.99
CA LEU A 109 2.99 -2.89 -5.18
C LEU A 109 3.18 -2.53 -6.66
N LEU A 110 4.09 -3.22 -7.35
CA LEU A 110 4.33 -3.01 -8.78
C LEU A 110 3.12 -3.39 -9.64
N SER A 111 2.41 -4.47 -9.31
CA SER A 111 1.18 -4.84 -10.03
C SER A 111 0.12 -3.75 -9.89
N ILE A 112 -0.14 -3.28 -8.67
CA ILE A 112 -1.12 -2.21 -8.42
C ILE A 112 -0.78 -0.97 -9.24
N LEU A 113 0.49 -0.55 -9.21
CA LEU A 113 0.93 0.62 -9.96
C LEU A 113 0.74 0.43 -11.47
N ARG A 114 1.18 -0.70 -12.02
CA ARG A 114 1.00 -1.01 -13.45
C ARG A 114 -0.47 -0.96 -13.85
N ASP A 115 -1.34 -1.55 -13.06
CA ASP A 115 -2.76 -1.65 -13.37
C ASP A 115 -3.48 -0.31 -13.15
N SER A 116 -2.94 0.58 -12.31
CA SER A 116 -3.49 1.92 -12.05
C SER A 116 -3.07 2.98 -13.07
N LEU A 117 -2.03 2.72 -13.87
CA LEU A 117 -1.53 3.64 -14.89
C LEU A 117 -2.54 3.89 -16.02
N THR A 118 -3.34 2.90 -16.38
CA THR A 118 -4.37 3.00 -17.42
C THR A 118 -5.72 3.47 -16.88
N ASN A 119 -5.77 3.96 -15.63
CA ASN A 119 -7.00 4.42 -15.02
C ASN A 119 -7.52 5.69 -15.73
N THR A 120 -8.84 5.76 -15.94
CA THR A 120 -9.48 6.90 -16.61
C THR A 120 -9.37 8.20 -15.81
N ASN A 121 -9.26 8.12 -14.47
CA ASN A 121 -9.11 9.29 -13.61
C ASN A 121 -7.65 9.81 -13.66
N PRO A 122 -7.42 11.05 -14.15
CA PRO A 122 -6.08 11.62 -14.24
C PRO A 122 -5.39 11.79 -12.87
N GLN A 123 -6.15 12.01 -11.80
CA GLN A 123 -5.60 12.10 -10.45
C GLN A 123 -5.05 10.75 -9.97
N VAL A 124 -5.70 9.63 -10.34
CA VAL A 124 -5.21 8.28 -10.04
C VAL A 124 -3.89 8.04 -10.75
N ARG A 125 -3.79 8.41 -12.04
CA ARG A 125 -2.53 8.30 -12.80
C ARG A 125 -1.42 9.15 -12.19
N LEU A 126 -1.71 10.40 -11.82
CA LEU A 126 -0.76 11.30 -11.16
C LEU A 126 -0.23 10.72 -9.84
N TYR A 127 -1.13 10.21 -8.99
CA TYR A 127 -0.72 9.59 -7.72
C TYR A 127 0.06 8.29 -7.95
N THR A 128 -0.33 7.51 -8.96
CA THR A 128 0.41 6.31 -9.37
C THR A 128 1.85 6.64 -9.76
N LEU A 129 2.08 7.70 -10.54
CA LEU A 129 3.43 8.16 -10.90
C LEU A 129 4.25 8.59 -9.67
N GLN A 130 3.63 9.28 -8.71
CA GLN A 130 4.29 9.67 -7.46
C GLN A 130 4.67 8.46 -6.61
N LEU A 131 3.83 7.42 -6.57
CA LEU A 131 4.11 6.17 -5.86
C LEU A 131 5.16 5.33 -6.58
N PHE A 132 5.20 5.35 -7.92
CA PHE A 132 6.29 4.73 -8.70
C PHE A 132 7.67 5.22 -8.25
N ASN A 133 7.83 6.54 -8.07
CA ASN A 133 9.09 7.11 -7.60
C ASN A 133 9.53 6.59 -6.22
N ILE A 134 8.60 6.15 -5.38
CA ILE A 134 8.91 5.54 -4.08
C ILE A 134 9.28 4.07 -4.29
N THR A 135 8.45 3.31 -5.01
CA THR A 135 8.68 1.87 -5.23
C THR A 135 9.99 1.62 -5.97
N LEU A 136 10.34 2.44 -6.96
CA LEU A 136 11.61 2.34 -7.69
C LEU A 136 12.85 2.49 -6.81
N ARG A 137 12.74 3.16 -5.66
CA ARG A 137 13.85 3.28 -4.70
C ARG A 137 13.98 2.05 -3.79
N LEU A 138 12.96 1.21 -3.74
CA LEU A 138 12.88 0.04 -2.86
C LEU A 138 13.18 -1.27 -3.61
N VAL A 139 13.03 -1.26 -4.93
CA VAL A 139 13.18 -2.42 -5.82
C VAL A 139 14.57 -2.43 -6.47
N ASP A 140 15.14 -3.61 -6.71
CA ASP A 140 16.41 -3.75 -7.42
C ASP A 140 16.35 -3.36 -8.91
N HIS A 141 17.49 -2.98 -9.48
CA HIS A 141 17.58 -2.53 -10.88
C HIS A 141 17.12 -3.59 -11.89
N SER A 142 17.30 -4.88 -11.59
CA SER A 142 16.87 -5.99 -12.46
C SER A 142 15.35 -6.07 -12.61
N THR A 143 14.60 -5.88 -11.52
CA THR A 143 13.14 -5.94 -11.54
C THR A 143 12.54 -4.73 -12.24
N ILE A 144 13.18 -3.57 -12.12
CA ILE A 144 12.80 -2.33 -12.82
C ILE A 144 12.86 -2.53 -14.34
N SER A 145 13.97 -3.08 -14.84
CA SER A 145 14.21 -3.21 -16.28
C SER A 145 13.21 -4.13 -16.99
N HIS A 146 12.75 -5.18 -16.31
CA HIS A 146 11.89 -6.18 -16.94
C HIS A 146 10.39 -5.93 -16.75
N LYS A 147 9.97 -5.35 -15.62
CA LYS A 147 8.54 -5.24 -15.29
C LYS A 147 7.96 -3.84 -15.47
N ILE A 148 8.78 -2.79 -15.36
CA ILE A 148 8.29 -1.40 -15.24
C ILE A 148 8.51 -0.61 -16.53
N LEU A 149 9.65 -0.80 -17.19
CA LEU A 149 10.02 -0.11 -18.42
C LEU A 149 8.94 -0.18 -19.52
N PRO A 150 8.32 -1.35 -19.80
CA PRO A 150 7.25 -1.42 -20.80
C PRO A 150 6.03 -0.54 -20.46
N ALA A 151 5.62 -0.51 -19.19
CA ALA A 151 4.46 0.29 -18.76
C ALA A 151 4.75 1.80 -18.79
N LEU A 152 5.99 2.21 -18.46
CA LEU A 152 6.42 3.61 -18.55
C LEU A 152 6.56 4.08 -20.00
N ILE A 153 7.05 3.22 -20.90
CA ILE A 153 7.11 3.54 -22.34
C ILE A 153 5.71 3.75 -22.89
N THR A 154 4.75 2.88 -22.54
CA THR A 154 3.35 3.05 -22.93
C THR A 154 2.80 4.40 -22.44
N LEU A 155 3.05 4.77 -21.18
CA LEU A 155 2.59 6.06 -20.65
C LEU A 155 3.26 7.27 -21.29
N ALA A 156 4.57 7.20 -21.56
CA ALA A 156 5.31 8.29 -22.20
C ALA A 156 4.91 8.48 -23.67
N SER A 157 4.20 7.50 -24.25
CA SER A 157 3.68 7.52 -25.60
C SER A 157 2.19 7.86 -25.65
N ASP A 158 1.52 8.04 -24.50
CA ASP A 158 0.16 8.57 -24.44
C ASP A 158 0.21 10.10 -24.71
N ASP A 159 -0.67 10.59 -25.59
CA ASP A 159 -0.71 11.98 -26.06
C ASP A 159 -1.25 12.99 -25.02
N ASP A 160 -1.59 12.55 -23.80
CA ASP A 160 -2.23 13.33 -22.70
C ASP A 160 -1.29 13.68 -21.53
#